data_AF-A0AB74FAC3-F1
#
_entry.id   AF-A0AB74FAC3-F1
#
_cell.length_a   1.000
_cell.length_b   1.000
_cell.length_c   1.000
_cell.angle_alpha   90.00
_cell.angle_beta   90.00
_cell.angle_gamma   90.00
#
_symmetry.space_group_name_H-M   'P 1'
#
loop_
_entity.id
_entity.type
_entity.pdbx_description
1 polymer ?
#
loop_
_entity_poly.entity_id
_entity_poly.type
_entity_poly.pdbx_seq_one_letter_code
_entity_poly.pdbx_strand_id
1 'polypeptide(L)'
;MVVVLVLGLTYLFGQAYWSKRTVFGDPQPAHDLPAYAELLVPVHAERAGGLPRPENAVKWSVDGIKLPAGHVIVGPAGRPLAWVSDTAVVDIQSLWLRLAGRFDRTGLWPLASRGLGGDLRRPWSDPEDLRHLAEPGDVGSVDIKSFLAKEISSAGAATVDVPVAPITLAQRTQPPQRALPLTGDHLPQGSLLILAPVSRPADALNALGWAHAVNYGVADTALSAVLRSWEDRFGAVLTTVDFDAIEVEVTRPPGADLAVPVGYEHYGFCPDNIDQGAGTLSAYARQISDTRTWDFWWD
;
A
#
# COMPACT_ATOMS: atom_id res chain seq x y z
N MET A 1 32.82 -10.17 56.53
CA MET A 1 31.62 -9.49 57.06
C MET A 1 31.18 -8.47 56.02
N VAL A 2 30.12 -8.82 55.29
CA VAL A 2 29.48 -7.98 54.26
C VAL A 2 28.27 -7.34 54.93
N VAL A 3 28.09 -6.02 54.78
CA VAL A 3 26.82 -5.35 55.08
C VAL A 3 26.36 -4.66 53.80
N VAL A 4 25.30 -5.24 53.24
CA VAL A 4 24.46 -4.73 52.17
C VAL A 4 23.45 -3.77 52.79
N LEU A 5 23.22 -2.62 52.16
CA LEU A 5 21.97 -1.89 52.36
C LEU A 5 21.39 -1.46 51.01
N VAL A 6 20.11 -1.77 50.90
CA VAL A 6 19.20 -1.83 49.75
C VAL A 6 18.56 -0.46 49.51
N LEU A 7 18.23 -0.17 48.24
CA LEU A 7 17.05 0.53 47.70
C LEU A 7 17.43 0.99 46.27
N GLY A 8 16.80 0.62 45.16
CA GLY A 8 15.54 -0.05 44.86
C GLY A 8 14.91 0.66 43.66
N LEU A 9 14.90 0.04 42.47
CA LEU A 9 13.88 0.21 41.42
C LEU A 9 14.18 -0.74 40.24
N THR A 10 13.34 -1.76 40.12
CA THR A 10 13.27 -2.76 39.06
C THR A 10 11.86 -2.72 38.45
N TYR A 11 11.73 -3.21 37.22
CA TYR A 11 10.53 -3.35 36.34
C TYR A 11 10.38 -2.19 35.33
N LEU A 12 10.42 -2.41 34.01
CA LEU A 12 9.80 -3.50 33.24
C LEU A 12 10.73 -4.12 32.17
N PHE A 13 10.71 -5.44 32.11
CA PHE A 13 11.43 -6.33 31.21
C PHE A 13 10.77 -6.42 29.84
N GLY A 14 11.60 -6.39 28.79
CA GLY A 14 11.29 -7.04 27.51
C GLY A 14 11.26 -8.56 27.70
N GLN A 15 10.19 -9.19 27.21
CA GLN A 15 10.08 -10.64 27.14
C GLN A 15 10.11 -11.03 25.66
N ALA A 16 11.27 -11.56 25.26
CA ALA A 16 11.46 -12.30 24.04
C ALA A 16 10.65 -13.60 24.12
N TYR A 17 9.64 -13.76 23.26
CA TYR A 17 9.01 -15.05 23.03
C TYR A 17 9.83 -15.86 22.03
N TRP A 18 10.73 -16.69 22.55
CA TRP A 18 11.32 -17.80 21.81
C TRP A 18 10.29 -18.93 21.70
N SER A 19 9.70 -19.10 20.51
CA SER A 19 8.99 -20.33 20.15
C SER A 19 10.01 -21.43 19.86
N LYS A 20 10.09 -22.44 20.73
CA LYS A 20 10.78 -23.72 20.47
C LYS A 20 9.88 -24.65 19.66
N ARG A 21 9.57 -24.29 18.41
CA ARG A 21 9.09 -25.24 17.41
C ARG A 21 10.08 -25.28 16.25
N THR A 22 10.83 -26.36 16.15
CA THR A 22 11.54 -26.73 14.92
C THR A 22 10.49 -26.99 13.84
N VAL A 23 10.27 -26.01 12.97
CA VAL A 23 9.51 -26.21 11.74
C VAL A 23 10.43 -27.01 10.80
N PHE A 24 10.15 -28.30 10.67
CA PHE A 24 10.73 -29.11 9.59
C PHE A 24 9.97 -28.78 8.30
N GLY A 25 10.59 -27.96 7.49
CA GLY A 25 10.25 -27.74 6.10
C GLY A 25 11.44 -27.04 5.51
N ASP A 26 12.26 -27.78 4.77
CA ASP A 26 13.42 -27.24 4.05
C ASP A 26 12.88 -26.33 2.93
N PRO A 27 12.87 -24.99 3.09
CA PRO A 27 12.49 -24.12 2.00
C PRO A 27 13.76 -24.00 1.17
N GLN A 28 13.88 -24.77 0.08
CA GLN A 28 14.93 -24.49 -0.89
C GLN A 28 14.86 -23.00 -1.25
N PRO A 29 15.90 -22.20 -0.95
CA PRO A 29 15.89 -20.80 -1.35
C PRO A 29 15.86 -20.77 -2.88
N ALA A 30 14.82 -20.16 -3.44
CA ALA A 30 14.69 -20.00 -4.87
C ALA A 30 15.84 -19.11 -5.36
N HIS A 31 16.84 -19.72 -5.99
CA HIS A 31 18.11 -19.12 -6.42
C HIS A 31 18.01 -18.14 -7.61
N ASP A 32 16.82 -17.74 -8.03
CA ASP A 32 16.63 -17.14 -9.36
C ASP A 32 16.51 -15.61 -9.40
N LEU A 33 16.54 -14.93 -8.25
CA LEU A 33 16.63 -13.47 -8.21
C LEU A 33 17.62 -13.04 -7.12
N PRO A 34 18.58 -12.13 -7.41
CA PRO A 34 19.41 -11.56 -6.36
C PRO A 34 18.52 -10.94 -5.28
N ALA A 35 18.98 -10.94 -4.02
CA ALA A 35 18.27 -10.41 -2.86
C ALA A 35 17.88 -8.91 -2.94
N TYR A 36 18.15 -8.27 -4.08
CA TYR A 36 17.72 -6.93 -4.45
C TYR A 36 17.21 -6.98 -5.90
N ALA A 37 15.90 -7.14 -6.09
CA ALA A 37 15.31 -6.80 -7.39
C ALA A 37 15.16 -5.26 -7.41
N GLU A 38 16.02 -4.56 -8.15
CA GLU A 38 15.83 -3.12 -8.35
C GLU A 38 14.59 -2.91 -9.23
N LEU A 39 13.48 -2.47 -8.64
CA LEU A 39 12.32 -1.99 -9.38
C LEU A 39 12.62 -0.59 -9.93
N LEU A 40 12.58 -0.45 -11.26
CA LEU A 40 12.72 0.84 -11.93
C LEU A 40 11.37 1.55 -11.95
N VAL A 41 11.26 2.66 -11.23
CA VAL A 41 10.03 3.48 -11.15
C VAL A 41 10.13 4.68 -12.12
N PRO A 42 9.07 4.99 -12.90
CA PRO A 42 7.75 4.37 -12.86
C PRO A 42 7.74 2.97 -13.47
N VAL A 43 7.07 2.04 -12.78
CA VAL A 43 6.92 0.65 -13.24
C VAL A 43 5.65 0.57 -14.07
N HIS A 44 5.76 0.17 -15.33
CA HIS A 44 4.60 0.03 -16.22
C HIS A 44 4.62 -1.31 -16.92
N ALA A 45 3.44 -1.83 -17.23
CA ALA A 45 3.22 -2.94 -18.13
C ALA A 45 2.48 -2.44 -19.38
N GLU A 46 2.72 -3.06 -20.54
CA GLU A 46 2.04 -2.68 -21.79
C GLU A 46 0.50 -2.80 -21.70
N ARG A 47 0.02 -3.73 -20.89
CA ARG A 47 -1.40 -4.01 -20.67
C ARG A 47 -1.62 -4.66 -19.31
N ALA A 48 -2.87 -4.58 -18.83
CA ALA A 48 -3.30 -5.35 -17.68
C ALA A 48 -3.15 -6.86 -17.92
N GLY A 49 -2.79 -7.57 -16.84
CA GLY A 49 -2.60 -9.00 -16.83
C GLY A 49 -3.90 -9.80 -16.89
N GLY A 50 -3.77 -11.09 -17.20
CA GLY A 50 -4.90 -12.03 -17.17
C GLY A 50 -4.99 -12.73 -15.83
N LEU A 51 -6.18 -12.72 -15.21
CA LEU A 51 -6.49 -13.54 -14.05
C LEU A 51 -6.82 -14.99 -14.47
N PRO A 52 -6.59 -15.99 -13.61
CA PRO A 52 -6.98 -17.36 -13.90
C PRO A 52 -8.51 -17.46 -13.91
N ARG A 53 -9.04 -18.50 -14.57
CA ARG A 53 -10.44 -18.87 -14.34
C ARG A 53 -10.61 -19.38 -12.90
N PRO A 54 -11.77 -19.19 -12.25
CA PRO A 54 -11.99 -19.59 -10.86
C PRO A 54 -11.58 -21.05 -10.55
N GLU A 55 -11.86 -21.99 -11.46
CA GLU A 55 -11.50 -23.41 -11.31
C GLU A 55 -9.98 -23.68 -11.27
N ASN A 56 -9.18 -22.75 -11.80
CA ASN A 56 -7.72 -22.84 -11.85
C ASN A 56 -7.04 -21.96 -10.78
N ALA A 57 -7.80 -21.12 -10.06
CA ALA A 57 -7.24 -20.14 -9.13
C ALA A 57 -6.48 -20.78 -7.95
N VAL A 58 -6.91 -21.96 -7.52
CA VAL A 58 -6.31 -22.72 -6.40
C VAL A 58 -4.89 -23.22 -6.72
N LYS A 59 -4.59 -23.44 -8.01
CA LYS A 59 -3.28 -23.92 -8.47
C LYS A 59 -2.82 -23.06 -9.64
N TRP A 60 -2.37 -21.86 -9.31
CA TRP A 60 -1.95 -20.89 -10.30
C TRP A 60 -0.45 -20.55 -10.20
N SER A 61 0.11 -20.14 -11.34
CA SER A 61 1.48 -19.67 -11.45
C SER A 61 1.55 -18.49 -12.40
N VAL A 62 2.39 -17.52 -12.08
CA VAL A 62 2.59 -16.29 -12.85
C VAL A 62 4.05 -16.23 -13.29
N ASP A 63 4.30 -16.23 -14.60
CA ASP A 63 5.67 -16.21 -15.18
C ASP A 63 6.62 -17.25 -14.55
N GLY A 64 6.12 -18.46 -14.30
CA GLY A 64 6.88 -19.55 -13.67
C GLY A 64 6.99 -19.49 -12.13
N ILE A 65 6.48 -18.42 -11.50
CA ILE A 65 6.39 -18.30 -10.04
C ILE A 65 5.13 -19.04 -9.58
N LYS A 66 5.31 -20.12 -8.80
CA LYS A 66 4.19 -20.84 -8.17
C LYS A 66 3.59 -19.98 -7.05
N LEU A 67 2.28 -19.84 -7.06
CA LEU A 67 1.54 -19.11 -6.03
C LEU A 67 1.00 -20.09 -4.97
N PRO A 68 0.72 -19.62 -3.74
CA PRO A 68 -0.06 -20.40 -2.78
C PRO A 68 -1.48 -20.65 -3.31
N ALA A 69 -2.26 -21.47 -2.61
CA ALA A 69 -3.69 -21.58 -2.90
C ALA A 69 -4.37 -20.22 -2.76
N GLY A 70 -5.34 -19.96 -3.62
CA GLY A 70 -6.07 -18.71 -3.66
C GLY A 70 -7.31 -18.79 -4.52
N HIS A 71 -8.03 -17.68 -4.54
CA HIS A 71 -9.28 -17.52 -5.26
C HIS A 71 -9.30 -16.20 -6.02
N VAL A 72 -10.24 -16.09 -6.97
CA VAL A 72 -10.50 -14.85 -7.69
C VAL A 72 -11.63 -14.11 -7.00
N ILE A 73 -11.41 -12.84 -6.68
CA ILE A 73 -12.49 -11.94 -6.25
C ILE A 73 -13.23 -11.44 -7.49
N VAL A 74 -14.55 -11.37 -7.37
CA VAL A 74 -15.45 -11.04 -8.47
C VAL A 74 -16.28 -9.84 -8.05
N GLY A 75 -16.29 -8.81 -8.90
CA GLY A 75 -17.06 -7.60 -8.68
C GLY A 75 -18.57 -7.80 -8.85
N PRO A 76 -19.38 -6.80 -8.49
CA PRO A 76 -20.84 -6.85 -8.57
C PRO A 76 -21.41 -7.30 -9.93
N ALA A 77 -20.77 -6.92 -11.04
CA ALA A 77 -21.17 -7.29 -12.39
C ALA A 77 -20.71 -8.70 -12.84
N GLY A 78 -20.13 -9.49 -11.93
CA GLY A 78 -19.60 -10.83 -12.23
C GLY A 78 -18.21 -10.81 -12.90
N ARG A 79 -17.54 -9.66 -12.91
CA ARG A 79 -16.20 -9.50 -13.51
C ARG A 79 -15.10 -9.88 -12.51
N PRO A 80 -14.09 -10.69 -12.89
CA PRO A 80 -12.88 -10.88 -12.09
C PRO A 80 -12.15 -9.55 -11.83
N LEU A 81 -11.91 -9.22 -10.56
CA LEU A 81 -11.20 -8.00 -10.14
C LEU A 81 -9.75 -8.29 -9.78
N ALA A 82 -9.50 -9.34 -8.99
CA ALA A 82 -8.15 -9.74 -8.58
C ALA A 82 -8.08 -11.21 -8.19
N TRP A 83 -6.87 -11.70 -7.96
CA TRP A 83 -6.62 -12.96 -7.28
C TRP A 83 -6.08 -12.70 -5.87
N VAL A 84 -6.49 -13.49 -4.89
CA VAL A 84 -6.11 -13.36 -3.48
C VAL A 84 -5.70 -14.73 -2.94
N SER A 85 -4.61 -14.80 -2.19
CA SER A 85 -4.20 -16.03 -1.51
C SER A 85 -5.17 -16.39 -0.38
N ASP A 86 -5.46 -17.67 -0.19
CA ASP A 86 -6.38 -18.16 0.86
C ASP A 86 -5.77 -18.09 2.27
N THR A 87 -4.44 -17.97 2.35
CA THR A 87 -3.68 -17.97 3.60
C THR A 87 -2.55 -16.96 3.54
N ALA A 88 -2.12 -16.49 4.72
CA ALA A 88 -0.93 -15.68 4.87
C ALA A 88 0.29 -16.31 4.17
N VAL A 89 1.06 -15.48 3.47
CA VAL A 89 2.32 -15.89 2.84
C VAL A 89 3.45 -15.76 3.85
N VAL A 90 4.17 -16.87 4.09
CA VAL A 90 5.26 -16.94 5.06
C VAL A 90 6.38 -15.94 4.75
N ASP A 91 6.78 -15.88 3.47
CA ASP A 91 7.78 -14.94 2.97
C ASP A 91 7.14 -14.02 1.92
N ILE A 92 6.18 -13.20 2.40
CA ILE A 92 5.43 -12.28 1.53
C ILE A 92 6.36 -11.32 0.80
N GLN A 93 7.42 -10.85 1.45
CA GLN A 93 8.35 -9.90 0.86
C GLN A 93 9.08 -10.46 -0.34
N SER A 94 9.72 -11.64 -0.21
CA SER A 94 10.41 -12.24 -1.33
C SER A 94 9.44 -12.55 -2.46
N LEU A 95 8.24 -13.06 -2.15
CA LEU A 95 7.25 -13.35 -3.19
C LEU A 95 6.78 -12.08 -3.91
N TRP A 96 6.49 -11.01 -3.16
CA TRP A 96 6.09 -9.71 -3.68
C TRP A 96 7.16 -9.15 -4.62
N LEU A 97 8.43 -9.11 -4.19
CA LEU A 97 9.55 -8.62 -5.00
C LEU A 97 9.71 -9.37 -6.32
N ARG A 98 9.59 -10.71 -6.26
CA ARG A 98 9.69 -11.55 -7.46
C ARG A 98 8.56 -11.27 -8.44
N LEU A 99 7.34 -11.04 -7.94
CA LEU A 99 6.17 -10.74 -8.77
C LEU A 99 6.24 -9.33 -9.35
N ALA A 100 6.55 -8.33 -8.53
CA ALA A 100 6.72 -6.94 -8.95
C ALA A 100 7.83 -6.82 -10.01
N GLY A 101 8.95 -7.55 -9.84
CA GLY A 101 10.02 -7.62 -10.82
C GLY A 101 9.65 -8.26 -12.16
N ARG A 102 8.44 -8.85 -12.28
CA ARG A 102 7.85 -9.36 -13.53
C ARG A 102 6.60 -8.57 -13.94
N PHE A 103 6.32 -7.44 -13.29
CA PHE A 103 5.11 -6.67 -13.59
C PHE A 103 5.07 -6.20 -15.05
N ASP A 104 6.21 -5.72 -15.57
CA ASP A 104 6.39 -5.24 -16.94
C ASP A 104 5.80 -6.16 -18.01
N ARG A 105 5.95 -7.48 -17.83
CA ARG A 105 5.46 -8.51 -18.75
C ARG A 105 4.17 -9.20 -18.31
N THR A 106 3.86 -9.21 -17.01
CA THR A 106 2.69 -9.92 -16.48
C THR A 106 1.45 -9.03 -16.41
N GLY A 107 1.61 -7.73 -16.18
CA GLY A 107 0.52 -6.80 -15.90
C GLY A 107 -0.24 -7.13 -14.61
N LEU A 108 0.38 -7.86 -13.68
CA LEU A 108 -0.20 -8.26 -12.40
C LEU A 108 0.60 -7.61 -11.26
N TRP A 109 0.07 -6.56 -10.67
CA TRP A 109 0.73 -5.86 -9.58
C TRP A 109 0.46 -6.57 -8.25
N PRO A 110 1.50 -6.95 -7.48
CA PRO A 110 1.32 -7.57 -6.19
C PRO A 110 1.00 -6.54 -5.10
N LEU A 111 0.16 -6.93 -4.15
CA LEU A 111 -0.13 -6.17 -2.94
C LEU A 111 -0.15 -7.12 -1.74
N ALA A 112 0.24 -6.61 -0.58
CA ALA A 112 0.06 -7.29 0.70
C ALA A 112 -1.25 -6.84 1.37
N SER A 113 -1.83 -7.71 2.21
CA SER A 113 -2.92 -7.32 3.11
C SER A 113 -2.89 -8.05 4.45
N ARG A 114 -3.08 -7.29 5.53
CA ARG A 114 -3.31 -7.73 6.92
C ARG A 114 -4.79 -7.90 7.26
N GLY A 115 -5.68 -7.60 6.31
CA GLY A 115 -7.13 -7.65 6.51
C GLY A 115 -7.65 -6.63 7.54
N LEU A 116 -8.64 -7.01 8.35
CA LEU A 116 -9.25 -6.13 9.37
C LEU A 116 -9.15 -6.74 10.76
N GLY A 117 -8.53 -6.06 11.71
CA GLY A 117 -8.54 -6.46 13.14
C GLY A 117 -8.02 -7.87 13.41
N GLY A 118 -7.12 -8.38 12.55
CA GLY A 118 -6.59 -9.74 12.61
C GLY A 118 -7.38 -10.79 11.82
N ASP A 119 -8.53 -10.43 11.22
CA ASP A 119 -9.23 -11.28 10.25
C ASP A 119 -8.75 -11.00 8.83
N LEU A 120 -7.87 -11.88 8.33
CA LEU A 120 -7.31 -11.78 6.98
C LEU A 120 -8.37 -11.92 5.87
N ARG A 121 -9.54 -12.50 6.16
CA ARG A 121 -10.60 -12.67 5.15
C ARG A 121 -11.28 -11.36 4.80
N ARG A 122 -11.19 -10.33 5.64
CA ARG A 122 -11.88 -9.06 5.41
C ARG A 122 -10.92 -8.06 4.77
N PRO A 123 -11.28 -7.34 3.69
CA PRO A 123 -12.53 -7.40 2.93
C PRO A 123 -12.52 -8.42 1.78
N TRP A 124 -11.44 -9.19 1.64
CA TRP A 124 -11.13 -9.90 0.38
C TRP A 124 -11.89 -11.19 0.12
N SER A 125 -12.47 -11.80 1.15
CA SER A 125 -13.09 -13.13 1.10
C SER A 125 -14.35 -13.22 1.96
N ASP A 126 -14.67 -12.18 2.73
CA ASP A 126 -15.89 -12.13 3.51
C ASP A 126 -17.09 -11.76 2.63
N PRO A 127 -18.16 -12.58 2.57
CA PRO A 127 -19.28 -12.33 1.67
C PRO A 127 -20.06 -11.05 1.93
N GLU A 128 -20.01 -10.48 3.14
CA GLU A 128 -20.66 -9.19 3.40
C GLU A 128 -19.80 -8.04 2.86
N ASP A 129 -18.49 -8.07 3.09
CA ASP A 129 -17.57 -7.04 2.60
C ASP A 129 -17.49 -7.03 1.06
N LEU A 130 -17.49 -8.21 0.42
CA LEU A 130 -17.44 -8.33 -1.04
C LEU A 130 -18.62 -7.65 -1.75
N ARG A 131 -19.75 -7.45 -1.07
CA ARG A 131 -20.91 -6.72 -1.63
C ARG A 131 -20.68 -5.22 -1.75
N HIS A 132 -19.68 -4.71 -1.04
CA HIS A 132 -19.33 -3.30 -1.03
C HIS A 132 -18.25 -2.93 -2.06
N LEU A 133 -17.67 -3.92 -2.76
CA LEU A 133 -16.75 -3.65 -3.85
C LEU A 133 -17.43 -2.85 -4.96
N ALA A 134 -16.74 -1.82 -5.45
CA ALA A 134 -17.21 -1.01 -6.56
C ALA A 134 -16.80 -1.59 -7.92
N GLU A 135 -17.51 -1.19 -8.97
CA GLU A 135 -17.05 -1.45 -10.33
C GLU A 135 -15.91 -0.48 -10.69
N PRO A 136 -14.77 -0.98 -11.22
CA PRO A 136 -13.68 -0.13 -11.64
C PRO A 136 -14.12 0.89 -12.70
N GLY A 137 -13.81 2.17 -12.47
CA GLY A 137 -14.16 3.27 -13.36
C GLY A 137 -13.02 3.78 -14.24
N ASP A 138 -13.31 4.83 -15.02
CA ASP A 138 -12.30 5.53 -15.83
C ASP A 138 -11.54 6.57 -15.00
N VAL A 139 -10.39 6.15 -14.47
CA VAL A 139 -9.46 7.02 -13.72
C VAL A 139 -8.96 8.20 -14.56
N GLY A 140 -8.88 8.07 -15.90
CA GLY A 140 -8.41 9.12 -16.80
C GLY A 140 -9.36 10.32 -16.91
N SER A 141 -10.63 10.14 -16.54
CA SER A 141 -11.65 11.18 -16.57
C SER A 141 -11.60 12.13 -15.36
N VAL A 142 -10.81 11.80 -14.33
CA VAL A 142 -10.77 12.57 -13.08
C VAL A 142 -9.86 13.79 -13.20
N ASP A 143 -10.41 14.97 -12.94
CA ASP A 143 -9.61 16.18 -12.70
C ASP A 143 -9.11 16.21 -11.25
N ILE A 144 -7.87 15.76 -11.07
CA ILE A 144 -7.20 15.65 -9.76
C ILE A 144 -7.12 17.01 -9.04
N LYS A 145 -6.92 18.10 -9.79
CA LYS A 145 -6.80 19.44 -9.16
C LYS A 145 -8.12 19.88 -8.58
N SER A 146 -9.20 19.72 -9.35
CA SER A 146 -10.55 20.04 -8.90
C SER A 146 -10.99 19.15 -7.74
N PHE A 147 -10.64 17.85 -7.78
CA PHE A 147 -10.88 16.91 -6.69
C PHE A 147 -10.18 17.36 -5.39
N LEU A 148 -8.85 17.50 -5.38
CA LEU A 148 -8.11 17.89 -4.18
C LEU A 148 -8.53 19.28 -3.67
N ALA A 149 -8.78 20.25 -4.56
CA ALA A 149 -9.26 21.56 -4.16
C ALA A 149 -10.62 21.49 -3.45
N LYS A 150 -11.54 20.64 -3.95
CA LYS A 150 -12.84 20.41 -3.33
C LYS A 150 -12.71 19.79 -1.94
N GLU A 151 -12.01 18.65 -1.84
CA GLU A 151 -11.91 17.91 -0.57
C GLU A 151 -11.25 18.75 0.54
N ILE A 152 -10.26 19.57 0.17
CA ILE A 152 -9.60 20.42 1.15
C ILE A 152 -10.44 21.68 1.48
N SER A 153 -11.25 22.19 0.56
CA SER A 153 -12.14 23.32 0.86
C SER A 153 -13.22 22.98 1.88
N SER A 154 -13.57 21.70 2.03
CA SER A 154 -14.44 21.18 3.09
C SER A 154 -13.74 20.99 4.44
N ALA A 155 -12.41 21.10 4.48
CA ALA A 155 -11.62 20.78 5.66
C ALA A 155 -11.55 21.92 6.68
N GLY A 156 -11.24 21.60 7.94
CA GLY A 156 -11.24 22.54 9.05
C GLY A 156 -10.12 23.58 8.96
N ALA A 157 -10.47 24.87 8.92
CA ALA A 157 -9.50 25.98 8.85
C ALA A 157 -8.48 26.02 10.02
N ALA A 158 -8.77 25.38 11.15
CA ALA A 158 -7.84 25.29 12.28
C ALA A 158 -6.70 24.29 12.07
N THR A 159 -6.92 23.27 11.22
CA THR A 159 -5.94 22.20 10.96
C THR A 159 -4.82 22.68 10.03
N VAL A 160 -5.11 23.63 9.13
CA VAL A 160 -4.16 24.23 8.18
C VAL A 160 -3.46 25.43 8.84
N ASP A 161 -2.45 25.15 9.65
CA ASP A 161 -1.74 26.12 10.50
C ASP A 161 -0.58 26.86 9.79
N VAL A 162 -0.32 26.54 8.52
CA VAL A 162 0.76 27.12 7.71
C VAL A 162 0.27 27.51 6.31
N PRO A 163 0.84 28.56 5.69
CA PRO A 163 0.53 28.91 4.31
C PRO A 163 0.92 27.79 3.34
N VAL A 164 0.05 27.50 2.38
CA VAL A 164 0.30 26.47 1.36
C VAL A 164 0.47 27.12 -0.01
N ALA A 165 1.58 26.80 -0.68
CA ALA A 165 1.80 27.14 -2.08
C ALA A 165 1.45 25.94 -2.97
N PRO A 166 0.67 26.10 -4.06
CA PRO A 166 0.33 24.98 -4.93
C PRO A 166 1.56 24.30 -5.54
N ILE A 167 1.57 22.97 -5.60
CA ILE A 167 2.58 22.22 -6.34
C ILE A 167 2.29 22.34 -7.84
N THR A 168 3.26 22.84 -8.60
CA THR A 168 3.28 22.73 -10.06
C THR A 168 3.84 21.36 -10.45
N LEU A 169 3.35 20.77 -11.53
CA LEU A 169 3.87 19.49 -12.06
C LEU A 169 5.39 19.52 -12.38
N ALA A 170 5.97 20.72 -12.50
CA ALA A 170 7.39 20.96 -12.76
C ALA A 170 8.27 20.92 -11.49
N GLN A 171 7.68 20.99 -10.29
CA GLN A 171 8.41 20.83 -9.02
C GLN A 171 8.66 19.33 -8.79
N ARG A 172 9.68 18.80 -9.48
CA ARG A 172 10.22 17.45 -9.28
C ARG A 172 11.50 17.56 -8.48
N THR A 173 11.46 17.17 -7.21
CA THR A 173 12.65 17.02 -6.38
C THR A 173 13.33 15.68 -6.66
N GLN A 174 14.62 15.81 -6.97
CA GLN A 174 15.66 14.80 -7.10
C GLN A 174 15.61 13.83 -8.31
N PRO A 175 16.76 13.56 -8.97
CA PRO A 175 16.89 12.46 -9.92
C PRO A 175 16.51 11.15 -9.22
N PRO A 176 15.92 10.17 -9.92
CA PRO A 176 15.50 8.92 -9.32
C PRO A 176 16.68 8.30 -8.57
N GLN A 177 16.57 8.21 -7.25
CA GLN A 177 17.45 7.35 -6.47
C GLN A 177 17.10 5.92 -6.90
N ARG A 178 18.07 5.21 -7.46
CA ARG A 178 17.89 3.84 -7.97
C ARG A 178 17.21 2.96 -6.92
N ALA A 179 16.37 2.07 -7.44
CA ALA A 179 15.56 1.06 -6.77
C ALA A 179 14.50 1.66 -5.83
N LEU A 180 13.31 1.04 -5.81
CA LEU A 180 12.59 0.96 -4.54
C LEU A 180 13.48 0.11 -3.62
N PRO A 181 14.15 0.67 -2.59
CA PRO A 181 14.38 -0.17 -1.44
C PRO A 181 12.96 -0.41 -0.92
N LEU A 182 12.35 -1.55 -1.28
CA LEU A 182 11.56 -2.19 -0.26
C LEU A 182 12.57 -2.43 0.86
N THR A 183 12.64 -1.52 1.82
CA THR A 183 13.36 -1.79 3.05
C THR A 183 12.79 -3.11 3.52
N GLY A 184 13.69 -4.05 3.83
CA GLY A 184 13.38 -5.44 4.20
C GLY A 184 12.31 -5.60 5.29
N ASP A 185 11.86 -4.50 5.88
CA ASP A 185 11.19 -4.45 7.16
C ASP A 185 9.71 -3.99 7.07
N HIS A 186 9.19 -3.58 5.89
CA HIS A 186 7.87 -2.92 5.84
C HIS A 186 6.69 -3.80 5.43
N LEU A 187 6.87 -4.82 4.55
CA LEU A 187 5.75 -5.68 4.22
C LEU A 187 5.40 -6.56 5.42
N PRO A 188 4.18 -6.46 5.98
CA PRO A 188 3.86 -7.10 7.24
C PRO A 188 3.86 -8.62 7.09
N GLN A 189 4.62 -9.31 7.95
CA GLN A 189 4.54 -10.77 8.03
C GLN A 189 3.11 -11.21 8.36
N GLY A 190 2.71 -12.38 7.86
CA GLY A 190 1.35 -12.87 8.07
C GLY A 190 0.31 -12.27 7.12
N SER A 191 0.73 -11.53 6.08
CA SER A 191 -0.18 -10.93 5.10
C SER A 191 -0.61 -11.90 4.01
N LEU A 192 -1.82 -11.69 3.48
CA LEU A 192 -2.24 -12.25 2.19
C LEU A 192 -1.48 -11.59 1.04
N LEU A 193 -1.36 -12.32 -0.07
CA LEU A 193 -0.96 -11.78 -1.37
C LEU A 193 -2.20 -11.51 -2.21
N ILE A 194 -2.26 -10.32 -2.80
CA ILE A 194 -3.25 -9.93 -3.80
C ILE A 194 -2.53 -9.66 -5.13
N LEU A 195 -3.13 -10.04 -6.25
CA LEU A 195 -2.65 -9.77 -7.60
C LEU A 195 -3.69 -8.97 -8.39
N ALA A 196 -3.42 -7.69 -8.62
CA ALA A 196 -4.30 -6.78 -9.34
C ALA A 196 -3.91 -6.68 -10.83
N PRO A 197 -4.83 -6.90 -11.78
CA PRO A 197 -4.57 -6.79 -13.21
C PRO A 197 -4.59 -5.33 -13.67
N VAL A 198 -3.41 -4.71 -13.80
CA VAL A 198 -3.25 -3.29 -14.17
C VAL A 198 -2.06 -3.08 -15.10
N SER A 199 -2.07 -1.99 -15.87
CA SER A 199 -0.90 -1.54 -16.65
C SER A 199 0.01 -0.59 -15.87
N ARG A 200 -0.47 -0.04 -14.76
CA ARG A 200 0.30 0.79 -13.83
C ARG A 200 -0.10 0.50 -12.37
N PRO A 201 0.85 0.43 -11.42
CA PRO A 201 0.58 0.19 -9.99
C PRO A 201 -0.46 1.13 -9.39
N ALA A 202 -0.42 2.42 -9.75
CA ALA A 202 -1.36 3.42 -9.25
C ALA A 202 -2.86 3.13 -9.52
N ASP A 203 -3.17 2.24 -10.47
CA ASP A 203 -4.56 1.86 -10.79
C ASP A 203 -5.09 0.72 -9.93
N ALA A 204 -4.26 0.13 -9.07
CA ALA A 204 -4.61 -1.10 -8.37
C ALA A 204 -5.83 -0.92 -7.46
N LEU A 205 -5.96 0.19 -6.72
CA LEU A 205 -7.16 0.43 -5.87
C LEU A 205 -8.46 0.41 -6.67
N ASN A 206 -8.51 1.18 -7.77
CA ASN A 206 -9.68 1.19 -8.65
C ASN A 206 -9.92 -0.19 -9.30
N ALA A 207 -8.87 -0.91 -9.69
CA ALA A 207 -9.00 -2.26 -10.26
C ALA A 207 -9.54 -3.30 -9.26
N LEU A 208 -9.23 -3.13 -7.97
CA LEU A 208 -9.77 -3.94 -6.88
C LEU A 208 -11.23 -3.63 -6.56
N GLY A 209 -11.77 -2.50 -7.02
CA GLY A 209 -13.07 -1.99 -6.56
C GLY A 209 -13.04 -1.63 -5.07
N TRP A 210 -11.88 -1.21 -4.54
CA TRP A 210 -11.70 -0.93 -3.13
C TRP A 210 -12.46 0.35 -2.74
N ALA A 211 -13.59 0.18 -2.06
CA ALA A 211 -14.50 1.27 -1.70
C ALA A 211 -14.65 1.40 -0.18
N HIS A 212 -13.55 1.60 0.55
CA HIS A 212 -13.58 1.71 2.02
C HIS A 212 -13.21 3.09 2.56
N ALA A 213 -12.86 4.05 1.69
CA ALA A 213 -12.86 5.49 2.02
C ALA A 213 -14.29 6.09 2.05
N VAL A 214 -15.31 5.26 2.34
CA VAL A 214 -16.73 5.60 2.21
C VAL A 214 -17.20 6.68 3.15
N ASN A 215 -16.59 6.80 4.33
CA ASN A 215 -16.92 7.84 5.31
C ASN A 215 -16.70 9.26 4.75
N TYR A 216 -15.85 9.37 3.73
CA TYR A 216 -15.53 10.62 3.05
C TYR A 216 -16.20 10.74 1.68
N GLY A 217 -16.98 9.75 1.25
CA GLY A 217 -17.65 9.74 -0.05
C GLY A 217 -16.69 9.86 -1.24
N VAL A 218 -15.43 9.47 -1.06
CA VAL A 218 -14.39 9.55 -2.08
C VAL A 218 -14.49 8.35 -3.01
N ALA A 219 -14.61 8.61 -4.31
CA ALA A 219 -14.64 7.56 -5.32
C ALA A 219 -13.24 6.96 -5.57
N ASP A 220 -13.16 5.65 -5.78
CA ASP A 220 -11.91 4.89 -5.99
C ASP A 220 -11.12 5.39 -7.21
N THR A 221 -11.83 5.90 -8.24
CA THR A 221 -11.23 6.55 -9.40
C THR A 221 -10.47 7.81 -9.01
N ALA A 222 -10.97 8.58 -8.04
CA ALA A 222 -10.29 9.77 -7.54
C ALA A 222 -9.05 9.41 -6.74
N LEU A 223 -9.13 8.39 -5.88
CA LEU A 223 -7.97 7.88 -5.14
C LEU A 223 -6.87 7.41 -6.11
N SER A 224 -7.23 6.59 -7.09
CA SER A 224 -6.26 6.12 -8.09
C SER A 224 -5.69 7.27 -8.93
N ALA A 225 -6.49 8.29 -9.25
CA ALA A 225 -5.99 9.46 -9.98
C ALA A 225 -4.95 10.25 -9.16
N VAL A 226 -5.14 10.41 -7.85
CA VAL A 226 -4.14 10.99 -6.95
C VAL A 226 -2.88 10.12 -6.91
N LEU A 227 -3.02 8.79 -6.76
CA LEU A 227 -1.91 7.85 -6.81
C LEU A 227 -1.13 7.94 -8.13
N ARG A 228 -1.80 8.12 -9.28
CA ARG A 228 -1.13 8.34 -10.58
C ARG A 228 -0.25 9.58 -10.56
N SER A 229 -0.74 10.67 -9.98
CA SER A 229 0.02 11.92 -9.84
C SER A 229 1.25 11.74 -8.94
N TRP A 230 1.12 10.97 -7.86
CA TRP A 230 2.26 10.66 -6.98
C TRP A 230 3.23 9.65 -7.59
N GLU A 231 2.76 8.69 -8.37
CA GLU A 231 3.60 7.78 -9.17
C GLU A 231 4.49 8.59 -10.12
N ASP A 232 3.90 9.55 -10.84
CA ASP A 232 4.64 10.39 -11.79
C ASP A 232 5.63 11.34 -11.08
N ARG A 233 5.24 11.96 -9.96
CA ARG A 233 6.06 12.97 -9.26
C ARG A 233 7.08 12.36 -8.31
N PHE A 234 6.63 11.47 -7.44
CA PHE A 234 7.40 10.93 -6.32
C PHE A 234 7.82 9.48 -6.53
N GLY A 235 7.34 8.84 -7.60
CA GLY A 235 7.60 7.43 -7.85
C GLY A 235 6.93 6.58 -6.80
N ALA A 236 5.72 6.97 -6.43
CA ALA A 236 4.86 6.26 -5.51
C ALA A 236 4.36 4.96 -6.14
N VAL A 237 4.39 3.88 -5.37
CA VAL A 237 3.74 2.62 -5.71
C VAL A 237 2.96 2.11 -4.50
N LEU A 238 1.75 1.60 -4.74
CA LEU A 238 0.94 0.96 -3.71
C LEU A 238 1.56 -0.39 -3.36
N THR A 239 1.81 -0.66 -2.08
CA THR A 239 2.40 -1.93 -1.62
C THR A 239 1.45 -2.76 -0.78
N THR A 240 0.63 -2.09 0.03
CA THR A 240 -0.31 -2.70 0.96
C THR A 240 -1.69 -2.11 0.76
N VAL A 241 -2.71 -2.95 0.81
CA VAL A 241 -4.11 -2.54 0.87
C VAL A 241 -4.81 -3.42 1.89
N ASP A 242 -5.46 -2.81 2.87
CA ASP A 242 -6.18 -3.47 3.93
C ASP A 242 -7.68 -3.14 3.80
N PHE A 243 -8.42 -3.23 4.91
CA PHE A 243 -9.82 -2.89 4.93
C PHE A 243 -10.03 -1.40 4.63
N ASP A 244 -9.51 -0.54 5.49
CA ASP A 244 -9.66 0.91 5.49
C ASP A 244 -8.31 1.63 5.44
N ALA A 245 -7.22 0.92 5.14
CA ALA A 245 -5.88 1.46 5.13
C ALA A 245 -5.08 1.03 3.90
N ILE A 246 -4.15 1.88 3.48
CA ILE A 246 -3.20 1.60 2.41
C ILE A 246 -1.80 2.05 2.82
N GLU A 247 -0.80 1.41 2.23
CA GLU A 247 0.60 1.82 2.37
C GLU A 247 1.20 2.02 0.98
N VAL A 248 1.95 3.11 0.84
CA VAL A 248 2.57 3.56 -0.41
C VAL A 248 4.06 3.76 -0.18
N GLU A 249 4.89 3.21 -1.06
CA GLU A 249 6.35 3.43 -1.06
C GLU A 249 6.73 4.43 -2.14
N VAL A 250 7.61 5.39 -1.81
CA VAL A 250 8.06 6.45 -2.72
C VAL A 250 9.57 6.44 -2.93
N THR A 251 9.99 6.56 -4.18
CA THR A 251 11.42 6.61 -4.55
C THR A 251 12.02 8.01 -4.47
N ARG A 252 11.17 9.04 -4.49
CA ARG A 252 11.55 10.46 -4.43
C ARG A 252 10.70 11.14 -3.35
N PRO A 253 10.99 10.90 -2.05
CA PRO A 253 10.22 11.53 -0.99
C PRO A 253 10.35 13.08 -1.05
N PRO A 254 9.34 13.83 -0.59
CA PRO A 254 9.39 15.28 -0.55
C PRO A 254 10.46 15.73 0.44
N GLY A 255 11.33 16.64 0.01
CA GLY A 255 12.18 17.37 0.94
C GLY A 255 11.37 18.37 1.76
N ALA A 256 12.02 19.01 2.73
CA ALA A 256 11.40 20.01 3.60
C ALA A 256 10.72 21.16 2.83
N ASP A 257 11.17 21.47 1.60
CA ASP A 257 10.62 22.50 0.72
C ASP A 257 9.27 22.11 0.10
N LEU A 258 9.01 20.81 -0.07
CA LEU A 258 7.76 20.27 -0.63
C LEU A 258 6.87 19.58 0.41
N ALA A 259 7.35 19.37 1.62
CA ALA A 259 6.60 18.60 2.61
C ALA A 259 5.26 19.25 3.02
N VAL A 260 5.20 20.58 3.16
CA VAL A 260 3.93 21.29 3.45
C VAL A 260 2.90 21.11 2.33
N PRO A 261 3.22 21.42 1.06
CA PRO A 261 2.22 21.28 0.01
C PRO A 261 1.90 19.81 -0.34
N VAL A 262 2.82 18.85 -0.16
CA VAL A 262 2.49 17.42 -0.29
C VAL A 262 1.61 16.98 0.87
N GLY A 263 1.89 17.40 2.10
CA GLY A 263 1.04 17.14 3.25
C GLY A 263 -0.38 17.69 3.07
N TYR A 264 -0.53 18.81 2.35
CA TYR A 264 -1.82 19.38 2.02
C TYR A 264 -2.60 18.52 1.02
N GLU A 265 -1.92 17.93 0.03
CA GLU A 265 -2.52 16.93 -0.87
C GLU A 265 -2.92 15.66 -0.11
N HIS A 266 -2.07 15.19 0.81
CA HIS A 266 -2.38 14.05 1.68
C HIS A 266 -3.62 14.34 2.52
N TYR A 267 -3.79 15.58 3.01
CA TYR A 267 -4.97 15.97 3.76
C TYR A 267 -6.26 15.85 2.93
N GLY A 268 -6.22 16.32 1.67
CA GLY A 268 -7.36 16.16 0.75
C GLY A 268 -7.62 14.72 0.33
N PHE A 269 -6.61 13.85 0.41
CA PHE A 269 -6.71 12.43 0.07
C PHE A 269 -7.22 11.59 1.25
N CYS A 270 -6.71 11.88 2.44
CA CYS A 270 -6.95 11.16 3.69
C CYS A 270 -6.86 12.16 4.85
N PRO A 271 -8.01 12.74 5.27
CA PRO A 271 -8.02 13.74 6.34
C PRO A 271 -7.53 13.21 7.68
N ASP A 272 -7.80 11.93 7.98
CA ASP A 272 -7.51 11.31 9.28
C ASP A 272 -6.03 11.30 9.66
N ASN A 273 -5.13 11.25 8.67
CA ASN A 273 -3.69 11.40 8.88
C ASN A 273 -3.35 12.66 9.69
N ILE A 274 -4.16 13.71 9.59
CA ILE A 274 -3.98 14.96 10.31
C ILE A 274 -5.05 15.13 11.39
N ASP A 275 -6.33 14.99 11.05
CA ASP A 275 -7.43 15.29 12.00
C ASP A 275 -7.43 14.34 13.21
N GLN A 276 -7.09 13.06 12.99
CA GLN A 276 -6.97 12.06 14.05
C GLN A 276 -5.51 11.70 14.38
N GLY A 277 -4.57 12.04 13.49
CA GLY A 277 -3.14 11.80 13.65
C GLY A 277 -2.36 13.03 14.15
N ALA A 278 -1.70 13.71 13.22
CA ALA A 278 -0.70 14.73 13.54
C ALA A 278 -1.26 16.04 14.15
N GLY A 279 -2.57 16.27 14.06
CA GLY A 279 -3.30 17.42 14.59
C GLY A 279 -3.15 18.73 13.82
N THR A 280 -2.04 18.92 13.10
CA THR A 280 -1.81 20.12 12.27
C THR A 280 -1.04 19.77 11.00
N LEU A 281 -1.27 20.54 9.94
CA LEU A 281 -0.57 20.37 8.67
C LEU A 281 0.94 20.53 8.83
N SER A 282 1.41 21.49 9.62
CA SER A 282 2.84 21.70 9.84
C SER A 282 3.51 20.54 10.59
N ALA A 283 2.80 19.89 11.52
CA ALA A 283 3.30 18.72 12.22
C ALA A 283 3.40 17.51 11.28
N TYR A 284 2.36 17.28 10.47
CA TYR A 284 2.36 16.20 9.48
C TYR A 284 3.44 16.40 8.40
N ALA A 285 3.60 17.62 7.90
CA ALA A 285 4.67 17.97 6.95
C ALA A 285 6.07 17.59 7.48
N ARG A 286 6.33 17.82 8.77
CA ARG A 286 7.61 17.40 9.38
C ARG A 286 7.78 15.88 9.41
N GLN A 287 6.70 15.12 9.54
CA GLN A 287 6.74 13.65 9.57
C GLN A 287 7.00 13.05 8.19
N ILE A 288 6.43 13.62 7.13
CA ILE A 288 6.57 13.08 5.77
C ILE A 288 7.82 13.56 5.03
N SER A 289 8.53 14.57 5.55
CA SER A 289 9.78 15.07 4.97
C SER A 289 10.83 13.96 4.94
N ASP A 290 11.35 13.66 3.75
CA ASP A 290 12.33 12.62 3.46
C ASP A 290 11.88 11.17 3.81
N THR A 291 10.61 10.99 4.18
CA THR A 291 10.03 9.69 4.52
C THR A 291 9.54 8.96 3.26
N ARG A 292 9.99 7.72 3.08
CA ARG A 292 9.69 6.90 1.90
C ARG A 292 8.38 6.11 1.98
N THR A 293 7.88 5.86 3.18
CA THR A 293 6.63 5.12 3.39
C THR A 293 5.54 6.08 3.79
N TRP A 294 4.42 6.06 3.07
CA TRP A 294 3.24 6.83 3.37
C TRP A 294 2.08 5.90 3.69
N ASP A 295 1.59 6.03 4.91
CA ASP A 295 0.44 5.28 5.41
C ASP A 295 -0.79 6.18 5.39
N PHE A 296 -1.93 5.61 5.02
CA PHE A 296 -3.21 6.29 5.00
C PHE A 296 -4.27 5.36 5.56
N TRP A 297 -5.16 5.88 6.41
CA TRP A 297 -6.31 5.16 6.94
C TRP A 297 -7.55 6.06 6.95
N TRP A 298 -8.74 5.49 6.79
CA TRP A 298 -10.00 6.22 6.81
C TRP A 298 -10.95 5.59 7.84
N ASP A 299 -11.18 6.26 8.97
CA ASP A 299 -12.12 5.84 10.04
C ASP A 299 -13.44 6.65 10.01
#